data_AF-A0A5C6Z7A1-F1
#
_entry.id   AF-A0A5C6Z7A1-F1
#
_cell.length_a   1.000
_cell.length_b   1.000
_cell.length_c   1.000
_cell.angle_alpha   90.00
_cell.angle_beta   90.00
_cell.angle_gamma   90.00
#
_symmetry.space_group_name_H-M   'P 1'
#
loop_
_entity.id
_entity.type
_entity.pdbx_description
1 polymer ?
#
loop_
_entity_poly.entity_id
_entity_poly.type
_entity_poly.pdbx_seq_one_letter_code
_entity_poly.pdbx_strand_id
1 'polypeptide(L)'
;MLFDSSVRKELARSFGLAFVVILTIVVTMLLVRSLGMAAKGTVAPQHVLLSLGYLALAQLPVMLSLSLFVAVVMSLGRMYKESEMTIWFASGLGLTRFVRPVLTMAS
;
A
#
# COMPACT_ATOMS: atom_id res chain seq x y z
N MET A 1 -24.15 7.16 8.96
CA MET A 1 -22.70 6.81 8.89
C MET A 1 -22.30 6.10 7.59
N LEU A 2 -23.10 6.17 6.51
CA LEU A 2 -22.82 5.48 5.24
C LEU A 2 -21.53 5.94 4.55
N PHE A 3 -21.20 7.24 4.63
CA PHE A 3 -19.97 7.78 4.04
C PHE A 3 -18.69 7.18 4.65
N ASP A 4 -18.60 7.17 5.98
CA ASP A 4 -17.42 6.68 6.69
C ASP A 4 -17.23 5.15 6.52
N SER A 5 -18.29 4.39 6.29
CA SER A 5 -18.20 2.96 5.97
C SER A 5 -17.81 2.70 4.52
N SER A 6 -18.36 3.47 3.57
CA SER A 6 -18.03 3.33 2.14
C SER A 6 -16.58 3.73 1.86
N VAL A 7 -16.16 4.88 2.39
CA VAL A 7 -14.77 5.37 2.25
C VAL A 7 -13.79 4.37 2.86
N ARG A 8 -14.07 3.85 4.06
CA ARG A 8 -13.18 2.87 4.70
C ARG A 8 -13.07 1.56 3.92
N LYS A 9 -14.19 1.05 3.40
CA LYS A 9 -14.20 -0.19 2.60
C LYS A 9 -13.44 -0.01 1.29
N GLU A 10 -13.59 1.15 0.67
CA GLU A 10 -12.85 1.55 -0.53
C GLU A 10 -11.34 1.65 -0.26
N LEU A 11 -10.97 2.33 0.82
CA LEU A 11 -9.58 2.58 1.20
C LEU A 11 -8.90 1.27 1.61
N ALA A 12 -9.58 0.39 2.35
CA ALA A 12 -9.10 -0.95 2.68
C ALA A 12 -8.88 -1.82 1.43
N ARG A 13 -9.80 -1.77 0.45
CA ARG A 13 -9.65 -2.51 -0.81
C ARG A 13 -8.48 -1.99 -1.64
N SER A 14 -8.36 -0.67 -1.75
CA SER A 14 -7.28 -0.01 -2.49
C SER A 14 -5.92 -0.27 -1.82
N PHE A 15 -5.89 -0.27 -0.49
CA PHE A 15 -4.71 -0.62 0.31
C PHE A 15 -4.28 -2.07 0.10
N GLY A 16 -5.22 -3.02 0.17
CA GLY A 16 -4.93 -4.42 -0.08
C GLY A 16 -4.32 -4.65 -1.46
N LEU A 17 -4.89 -4.01 -2.50
CA LEU A 17 -4.35 -4.08 -3.86
C LEU A 17 -2.94 -3.47 -3.95
N ALA A 18 -2.74 -2.25 -3.44
CA ALA A 18 -1.44 -1.59 -3.46
C ALA A 18 -0.37 -2.39 -2.70
N PHE A 19 -0.73 -2.94 -1.54
CA PHE A 19 0.16 -3.76 -0.73
C PHE A 19 0.58 -5.04 -1.47
N VAL A 20 -0.37 -5.76 -2.08
CA VAL A 20 -0.08 -6.98 -2.85
C VAL A 20 0.82 -6.68 -4.05
N VAL A 21 0.61 -5.57 -4.75
CA VAL A 21 1.45 -5.14 -5.87
C VAL A 21 2.88 -4.85 -5.40
N ILE A 22 3.03 -4.05 -4.35
CA ILE A 22 4.35 -3.70 -3.79
C ILE A 22 5.06 -4.95 -3.24
N LEU A 23 4.32 -5.84 -2.56
CA LEU A 23 4.84 -7.10 -2.04
C LEU A 23 5.36 -7.99 -3.17
N THR A 24 4.58 -8.16 -4.23
CA THR A 24 4.98 -8.92 -5.41
C THR A 24 6.26 -8.35 -6.02
N ILE A 25 6.32 -7.03 -6.23
CA ILE A 25 7.49 -6.35 -6.80
C ILE A 25 8.75 -6.58 -5.95
N VAL A 26 8.64 -6.46 -4.62
CA VAL A 26 9.78 -6.67 -3.71
C VAL A 26 10.22 -8.13 -3.70
N VAL A 27 9.29 -9.08 -3.65
CA VAL A 27 9.61 -10.52 -3.69
C VAL A 27 10.31 -10.86 -5.00
N THR A 28 9.81 -10.38 -6.14
CA THR A 28 10.46 -10.58 -7.45
C THR A 28 11.85 -9.97 -7.50
N MET A 29 12.05 -8.73 -7.03
CA MET A 29 13.37 -8.10 -6.98
C MET A 29 14.37 -8.90 -6.13
N LEU A 30 13.92 -9.41 -4.98
CA LEU A 30 14.74 -10.20 -4.08
C LEU A 30 15.10 -11.57 -4.67
N LEU A 31 14.16 -12.22 -5.36
CA LEU A 31 14.41 -13.45 -6.13
C LEU A 31 15.47 -13.23 -7.21
N VAL A 32 15.33 -12.16 -8.01
CA VAL A 32 16.30 -11.82 -9.06
C VAL A 32 17.68 -11.53 -8.45
N ARG A 33 17.74 -10.78 -7.35
CA ARG A 33 18.99 -10.56 -6.61
C ARG A 33 19.61 -11.85 -6.08
N SER A 34 18.80 -12.75 -5.54
CA SER A 34 19.23 -14.07 -5.06
C SER A 34 19.88 -14.88 -6.18
N LEU A 35 19.22 -14.96 -7.33
CA LEU A 35 19.75 -15.65 -8.52
C LEU A 35 21.05 -15.01 -9.00
N GLY A 36 21.14 -13.68 -8.99
CA GLY A 36 22.36 -12.95 -9.33
C GLY A 36 23.52 -13.20 -8.37
N MET A 37 23.24 -13.41 -7.08
CA MET A 37 24.26 -13.77 -6.09
C MET A 37 24.70 -15.24 -6.20
N ALA A 38 23.78 -16.15 -6.52
CA ALA A 38 24.07 -17.55 -6.77
C ALA A 38 24.95 -17.73 -8.02
N ALA A 39 24.68 -16.97 -9.09
CA ALA A 39 25.49 -16.96 -10.31
C ALA A 39 26.94 -16.46 -10.09
N LYS A 40 27.18 -15.66 -9.05
CA LYS A 40 28.50 -15.18 -8.64
C LYS A 40 29.24 -16.12 -7.67
N GLY A 41 28.63 -17.24 -7.28
CA GLY A 41 29.29 -18.29 -6.48
C GLY A 41 29.41 -18.02 -4.97
N THR A 42 28.76 -16.98 -4.44
CA THR A 42 29.04 -16.45 -3.08
C THR A 42 28.06 -16.83 -1.97
N VAL A 43 26.90 -17.46 -2.24
CA VAL A 43 25.86 -17.65 -1.19
C VAL A 43 25.10 -18.97 -1.30
N ALA A 44 25.02 -19.73 -0.19
CA ALA A 44 24.19 -20.93 -0.10
C ALA A 44 22.68 -20.55 -0.06
N PRO A 45 21.80 -21.20 -0.86
CA PRO A 45 20.38 -20.86 -0.99
C PRO A 45 19.61 -20.76 0.33
N GLN A 46 20.01 -21.57 1.32
CA GLN A 46 19.43 -21.62 2.67
C GLN A 46 19.54 -20.28 3.44
N HIS A 47 20.61 -19.51 3.22
CA HIS A 47 20.76 -18.20 3.86
C HIS A 47 20.00 -17.12 3.10
N VAL A 48 19.77 -17.30 1.80
CA VAL A 48 19.10 -16.30 0.99
C VAL A 48 17.65 -16.16 1.41
N LEU A 49 16.93 -17.25 1.67
CA LEU A 49 15.52 -17.21 2.09
C LEU A 49 15.34 -16.53 3.47
N LEU A 50 16.24 -16.81 4.43
CA LEU A 50 16.26 -16.14 5.74
C LEU A 50 16.61 -14.64 5.62
N SER A 51 17.58 -14.30 4.78
CA SER A 51 17.94 -12.90 4.49
C SER A 51 16.80 -12.15 3.80
N LEU A 52 16.07 -12.84 2.92
CA LEU A 52 14.86 -12.35 2.25
C LEU A 52 13.77 -12.00 3.25
N GLY A 53 13.47 -12.92 4.17
CA GLY A 53 12.51 -12.67 5.24
C GLY A 53 12.94 -11.50 6.12
N TYR A 54 14.22 -11.43 6.47
CA TYR A 54 14.76 -10.35 7.30
C TYR A 54 14.70 -8.99 6.60
N LEU A 55 15.06 -8.91 5.31
CA LEU A 55 14.95 -7.69 4.52
C LEU A 55 13.49 -7.27 4.30
N ALA A 56 12.61 -8.23 4.03
CA ALA A 56 11.17 -7.98 3.91
C ALA A 56 10.60 -7.42 5.22
N LEU A 57 10.97 -8.00 6.37
CA LEU A 57 10.61 -7.51 7.70
C LEU A 57 11.19 -6.12 7.97
N ALA A 58 12.45 -5.87 7.59
CA ALA A 58 13.09 -4.57 7.76
C ALA A 58 12.44 -3.48 6.89
N GLN A 59 11.91 -3.84 5.72
CA GLN A 59 11.24 -2.91 4.80
C GLN A 59 9.71 -2.87 4.97
N LEU A 60 9.13 -3.64 5.89
CA LEU A 60 7.70 -3.60 6.19
C LEU A 60 7.17 -2.18 6.43
N PRO A 61 7.80 -1.33 7.27
CA PRO A 61 7.28 0.01 7.53
C PRO A 61 7.21 0.89 6.27
N VAL A 62 8.22 0.74 5.40
CA VAL A 62 8.30 1.47 4.12
C VAL A 62 7.23 0.95 3.16
N MET A 63 7.06 -0.36 3.06
CA MET A 63 6.04 -0.97 2.19
C MET A 63 4.63 -0.60 2.63
N LEU A 64 4.36 -0.64 3.94
CA LEU A 64 3.09 -0.20 4.53
C LEU A 64 2.81 1.29 4.28
N SER A 65 3.81 2.15 4.49
CA SER A 65 3.66 3.59 4.26
C SER A 65 3.39 3.89 2.79
N LEU A 66 4.12 3.24 1.89
CA LEU A 66 3.97 3.42 0.45
C LEU A 66 2.62 2.88 -0.04
N SER A 67 2.19 1.70 0.43
CA SER A 67 0.89 1.12 0.06
C SER A 67 -0.26 1.96 0.58
N LEU A 68 -0.16 2.51 1.81
CA LEU A 68 -1.14 3.45 2.36
C LEU A 68 -1.21 4.73 1.52
N PHE A 69 -0.06 5.32 1.19
CA PHE A 69 0.00 6.52 0.35
C PHE A 69 -0.68 6.29 -1.01
N VAL A 70 -0.32 5.22 -1.71
CA VAL A 70 -0.90 4.88 -3.02
C VAL A 70 -2.40 4.62 -2.90
N ALA A 71 -2.84 3.91 -1.87
CA ALA A 71 -4.27 3.63 -1.64
C ALA A 71 -5.09 4.90 -1.42
N VAL A 72 -4.57 5.85 -0.63
CA VAL A 72 -5.20 7.15 -0.41
C VAL A 72 -5.28 7.93 -1.73
N VAL A 73 -4.18 8.01 -2.48
CA VAL A 73 -4.14 8.73 -3.77
C VAL A 73 -5.10 8.10 -4.79
N MET A 74 -5.15 6.77 -4.90
CA MET A 74 -6.07 6.09 -5.81
C MET A 74 -7.54 6.29 -5.41
N SER A 75 -7.85 6.19 -4.11
CA SER A 75 -9.20 6.39 -3.59
C SER A 75 -9.68 7.83 -3.83
N LEU A 76 -8.85 8.84 -3.51
CA LEU A 76 -9.16 10.24 -3.80
C LEU A 76 -9.23 10.50 -5.31
N GLY A 77 -8.30 9.95 -6.10
CA GLY A 77 -8.29 10.11 -7.56
C GLY A 77 -9.57 9.58 -8.21
N ARG A 78 -10.09 8.44 -7.75
CA ARG A 78 -11.41 7.93 -8.16
C ARG A 78 -12.52 8.89 -7.70
N MET A 79 -12.44 9.35 -6.45
CA MET A 79 -13.23 10.44 -5.84
C MET A 79 -13.50 11.63 -6.77
N TYR A 80 -12.40 12.18 -7.28
CA TYR A 80 -12.38 13.33 -8.18
C TYR A 80 -12.86 12.97 -9.58
N LYS A 81 -12.47 11.80 -10.12
CA LYS A 81 -12.83 11.37 -11.47
C LYS A 81 -14.33 11.09 -11.62
N GLU A 82 -14.96 10.52 -10.59
CA GLU A 82 -16.40 10.24 -10.57
C GLU A 82 -17.24 11.47 -10.16
N SER A 83 -16.61 12.65 -10.00
CA SER A 83 -17.24 13.90 -9.56
C SER A 83 -17.98 13.82 -8.21
N GLU A 84 -17.84 12.73 -7.45
CA GLU A 84 -18.41 12.62 -6.11
C GLU A 84 -17.84 13.71 -5.21
N MET A 85 -16.55 14.04 -5.35
CA MET A 85 -15.89 15.11 -4.59
C MET A 85 -16.63 16.45 -4.69
N THR A 86 -17.12 16.79 -5.89
CA THR A 86 -17.90 18.01 -6.13
C THR A 86 -19.22 17.99 -5.39
N ILE A 87 -19.86 16.82 -5.30
CA ILE A 87 -21.12 16.62 -4.54
C ILE A 87 -20.86 16.74 -3.03
N TRP A 88 -19.77 16.17 -2.52
CA TRP A 88 -19.39 16.29 -1.10
C TRP A 88 -19.10 17.75 -0.72
N PHE A 89 -18.34 18.47 -1.55
CA PHE A 89 -18.07 19.91 -1.34
C PHE A 89 -19.35 20.76 -1.43
N ALA A 90 -20.23 20.49 -2.39
CA ALA A 90 -21.52 21.18 -2.50
C ALA A 90 -22.46 20.90 -1.32
N SER A 91 -22.30 19.75 -0.67
CA SER A 91 -23.05 19.34 0.53
C SER A 91 -22.44 19.88 1.84
N GLY A 92 -21.39 20.71 1.77
CA GLY A 92 -20.70 21.27 2.94
C GLY A 92 -19.75 20.30 3.66
N LEU A 93 -19.48 19.11 3.10
CA LEU A 93 -18.49 18.19 3.63
C LEU A 93 -17.09 18.53 3.08
N GLY A 94 -16.26 19.13 3.94
CA GLY A 94 -14.86 19.43 3.61
C GLY A 94 -13.93 18.21 3.64
N LEU A 95 -12.76 18.39 3.03
CA LEU A 95 -11.67 17.40 2.95
C LEU A 95 -11.20 16.88 4.32
N THR A 96 -11.43 17.65 5.38
CA THR A 96 -11.07 17.32 6.77
C THR A 96 -11.76 16.05 7.27
N ARG A 97 -12.93 15.68 6.74
CA ARG A 97 -13.61 14.44 7.13
C ARG A 97 -12.93 13.18 6.59
N PHE A 98 -12.12 13.29 5.52
CA PHE A 98 -11.29 12.19 5.02
C PHE A 98 -10.09 11.88 5.93
N VAL A 99 -9.67 12.84 6.75
CA VAL A 99 -8.51 12.68 7.64
C VAL A 99 -8.78 11.62 8.71
N ARG A 100 -10.00 11.58 9.27
CA ARG A 100 -10.38 10.63 10.31
C ARG A 100 -10.30 9.15 9.88
N PRO A 101 -10.90 8.72 8.74
CA PRO A 101 -10.78 7.34 8.29
C PRO A 101 -9.36 6.97 7.86
N VAL A 102 -8.58 7.91 7.30
CA VAL A 102 -7.16 7.66 6.96
C VAL A 102 -6.32 7.46 8.23
N LEU A 103 -6.48 8.32 9.23
CA LEU A 103 -5.78 8.17 10.51
C LEU A 103 -6.16 6.88 11.23
N THR A 104 -7.42 6.45 11.16
CA THR A 104 -7.86 5.18 11.78
C THR A 104 -7.30 3.94 11.08
N MET A 105 -6.89 4.04 9.80
CA MET A 105 -6.18 2.96 9.11
C MET A 105 -4.66 3.02 9.30
N ALA A 106 -4.12 4.21 9.58
CA ALA A 106 -2.70 4.42 9.80
C ALA A 106 -2.25 4.17 11.25
N SER A 107 -3.17 4.24 12.21
CA SER A 107 -2.99 3.91 13.64
C SER A 107 -3.05 2.43 13.91
#